data_AF-A0A7R8YNJ6-F1
#
_entry.id   AF-A0A7R8YNJ6-F1
#
_cell.length_a   1.000
_cell.length_b   1.000
_cell.length_c   1.000
_cell.angle_alpha   90.00
_cell.angle_beta   90.00
_cell.angle_gamma   90.00
#
_symmetry.space_group_name_H-M   'P 1'
#
loop_
_entity.id
_entity.type
_entity.pdbx_description
1 polymer ?
#
loop_
_entity_poly.entity_id
_entity_poly.type
_entity_poly.pdbx_seq_one_letter_code
_entity_poly.pdbx_strand_id
1 'polypeptide(L)'
;MVQEAWKSRKKSRIVEELDTPNSIPPEFSVYLKQPVVRLKDSPFEVWTEIVHKDSSLLKMVKKYLCVMATSVPCERVFSASGNIANCKRSCLLGEKLHKLLFLKSVDKTFWGHN
;
A
#
# COMPACT_ATOMS: atom_id res chain seq x y z
N MET A 1 30.57 26.99 16.23
CA MET A 1 29.65 26.17 17.06
C MET A 1 28.17 26.56 16.98
N VAL A 2 27.79 27.67 16.33
CA VAL A 2 26.37 28.14 16.30
C VAL A 2 25.52 27.53 15.17
N GLN A 3 26.13 27.09 14.06
CA GLN A 3 25.36 26.59 12.91
C GLN A 3 24.75 25.19 13.12
N GLU A 4 25.42 24.33 13.87
CA GLU A 4 24.94 22.97 14.16
C GLU A 4 23.72 22.98 15.09
N ALA A 5 23.61 23.98 15.97
CA ALA A 5 22.46 24.17 16.84
C ALA A 5 21.19 24.54 16.06
N TRP A 6 21.30 25.32 14.98
CA TRP A 6 20.15 25.66 14.13
C TRP A 6 19.64 24.46 13.33
N LYS A 7 20.56 23.66 12.79
CA LYS A 7 20.22 22.41 12.07
C LYS A 7 19.54 21.41 13.01
N SER A 8 20.07 21.25 14.22
CA SER A 8 19.52 20.34 15.23
C SER A 8 18.14 20.79 15.74
N ARG A 9 17.96 22.10 15.97
CA ARG A 9 16.66 22.69 16.34
C ARG A 9 15.64 22.62 15.20
N LYS A 10 16.06 22.72 13.93
CA LYS A 10 15.15 22.56 12.79
C LYS A 10 14.73 21.10 12.61
N LYS A 11 15.65 20.16 12.83
CA LYS A 11 15.35 18.72 12.85
C LYS A 11 14.42 18.36 14.02
N SER A 12 14.63 18.92 15.21
CA SER A 12 13.73 18.70 16.34
C SER A 12 12.34 19.29 16.10
N ARG A 13 12.24 20.49 15.52
CA ARG A 13 10.94 21.12 15.21
C ARG A 13 10.14 20.36 14.16
N ILE A 14 10.79 19.82 13.12
CA ILE A 14 10.14 18.99 12.10
C ILE A 14 9.65 17.65 12.71
N VAL A 15 10.34 17.15 13.74
CA VAL A 15 9.98 15.90 14.42
C VAL A 15 8.90 16.11 15.48
N GLU A 16 8.83 17.28 16.14
CA GLU A 16 7.78 17.61 17.13
C GLU A 16 6.42 17.99 16.51
N GLU A 17 6.39 18.51 15.28
CA GLU A 17 5.15 19.01 14.66
C GLU A 17 4.27 17.88 14.07
N LEU A 18 4.77 16.64 14.06
CA LEU A 18 4.06 15.44 13.57
C LEU A 18 3.19 14.74 14.63
N ASP A 19 3.24 15.17 15.91
CA ASP A 19 2.58 14.50 17.05
C ASP A 19 1.51 15.36 17.74
N THR A 20 1.01 16.39 17.07
CA THR A 20 -0.21 17.09 17.52
C THR A 20 -1.45 16.37 16.97
N PRO A 21 -2.34 15.79 17.80
CA PRO A 21 -3.46 14.97 17.33
C PRO A 21 -4.47 15.71 16.42
N ASN A 22 -4.39 17.05 16.37
CA ASN A 22 -5.34 17.93 15.71
C ASN A 22 -4.73 18.87 14.66
N SER A 23 -3.43 18.78 14.34
CA SER A 23 -2.84 19.62 13.29
C SER A 23 -2.94 18.92 11.94
N ILE A 24 -3.70 19.52 11.02
CA ILE A 24 -3.82 19.05 9.65
C ILE A 24 -2.47 19.26 8.96
N PRO A 25 -1.83 18.22 8.39
CA PRO A 25 -0.56 18.37 7.70
C PRO A 25 -0.66 19.41 6.57
N PRO A 26 0.34 20.28 6.39
CA PRO A 26 0.28 21.33 5.37
C PRO A 26 0.11 20.75 3.96
N GLU A 27 0.59 19.53 3.69
CA GLU A 27 0.41 18.83 2.42
C GLU A 27 -1.07 18.51 2.13
N PHE A 28 -1.89 18.34 3.16
CA PHE A 28 -3.33 18.10 3.00
C PHE A 28 -4.04 19.32 2.41
N SER A 29 -3.62 20.53 2.79
CA SER A 29 -4.17 21.77 2.24
C SER A 29 -3.81 21.96 0.76
N VAL A 30 -2.65 21.46 0.33
CA VAL A 30 -2.22 21.44 -1.07
C VAL A 30 -3.08 20.46 -1.86
N TYR A 31 -3.26 19.24 -1.33
CA TYR A 31 -4.11 18.22 -1.94
C TYR A 31 -5.55 18.70 -2.14
N LEU A 32 -6.19 19.32 -1.13
CA LEU A 32 -7.57 19.82 -1.24
C LEU A 32 -7.77 20.92 -2.30
N LYS A 33 -6.70 21.63 -2.68
CA LYS A 33 -6.75 22.69 -3.70
C LYS A 33 -6.48 22.17 -5.10
N GLN A 34 -6.09 20.90 -5.26
CA GLN A 34 -5.76 20.37 -6.58
C GLN A 34 -7.00 20.09 -7.43
N PRO A 35 -6.85 20.20 -8.76
CA PRO A 35 -7.93 19.85 -9.68
C PRO A 35 -8.21 18.35 -9.63
N VAL A 36 -9.44 17.98 -10.01
CA VAL A 36 -9.86 16.58 -10.10
C VAL A 36 -9.04 15.86 -11.17
N VAL A 37 -8.42 14.76 -10.78
CA VAL A 37 -7.59 13.92 -11.64
C VAL A 37 -8.48 13.02 -12.50
N ARG A 38 -8.00 12.61 -13.68
CA ARG A 38 -8.79 11.79 -14.59
C ARG A 38 -8.93 10.37 -14.02
N LEU A 39 -10.09 9.76 -14.25
CA LEU A 39 -10.40 8.40 -13.79
C LEU A 39 -9.49 7.31 -14.37
N LYS A 40 -8.79 7.59 -15.48
CA LYS A 40 -7.88 6.64 -16.14
C LYS A 40 -6.46 6.65 -15.56
N ASP A 41 -6.10 7.71 -14.83
CA ASP A 41 -4.75 7.84 -14.29
C ASP A 41 -4.61 6.95 -13.04
N SER A 42 -3.44 6.36 -12.84
CA SER A 42 -3.18 5.50 -11.69
C SER A 42 -3.15 6.35 -10.41
N PRO A 43 -3.99 6.05 -9.40
CA PRO A 43 -4.00 6.84 -8.18
C PRO A 43 -2.63 6.80 -7.46
N PHE A 44 -1.88 5.69 -7.57
CA PHE A 44 -0.55 5.61 -6.97
C PHE A 44 0.45 6.58 -7.60
N GLU A 45 0.43 6.72 -8.93
CA GLU A 45 1.32 7.62 -9.67
C GLU A 45 1.01 9.08 -9.32
N VAL A 46 -0.27 9.41 -9.34
CA VAL A 46 -0.80 10.73 -8.96
C VAL A 46 -0.34 11.12 -7.56
N TRP A 47 -0.49 10.24 -6.58
CA TRP A 47 -0.06 10.53 -5.21
C TRP A 47 1.47 10.66 -5.05
N THR A 48 2.25 9.97 -5.87
CA THR A 48 3.72 10.13 -5.88
C THR A 48 4.20 11.42 -6.53
N GLU A 49 3.42 12.01 -7.43
CA GLU A 49 3.71 13.31 -8.06
C GLU A 49 3.31 14.49 -7.17
N ILE A 50 2.21 14.35 -6.43
CA ILE A 50 1.63 15.41 -5.59
C ILE A 50 2.44 15.63 -4.31
N VAL A 51 2.95 14.55 -3.72
CA VAL A 51 3.45 14.56 -2.35
C VAL A 51 4.93 14.21 -2.32
N HIS A 52 5.72 14.92 -1.51
CA HIS A 52 7.10 14.53 -1.23
C HIS A 52 7.19 13.07 -0.77
N LYS A 53 8.22 12.35 -1.26
CA LYS A 53 8.41 10.90 -1.09
C LYS A 53 8.27 10.38 0.35
N ASP A 54 8.46 11.23 1.37
CA ASP A 54 8.44 10.85 2.80
C ASP A 54 7.39 11.59 3.64
N SER A 55 6.40 12.24 3.03
CA SER A 55 5.34 12.92 3.78
C SER A 55 4.47 11.95 4.59
N SER A 56 3.96 12.43 5.73
CA SER A 56 2.95 11.74 6.54
C SER A 56 1.68 11.42 5.74
N LEU A 57 1.29 12.30 4.82
CA LEU A 57 0.13 12.10 3.94
C LEU A 57 0.34 10.90 3.02
N LEU A 58 1.52 10.77 2.41
CA LEU A 58 1.82 9.64 1.52
C LEU A 58 1.81 8.30 2.27
N LYS A 59 2.25 8.28 3.54
CA LYS A 59 2.17 7.09 4.40
C LYS A 59 0.71 6.68 4.64
N MET A 60 -0.17 7.65 4.89
CA MET A 60 -1.61 7.39 5.06
C MET A 60 -2.23 6.86 3.76
N VAL A 61 -2.01 7.54 2.64
CA VAL A 61 -2.54 7.15 1.33
C VAL A 61 -2.11 5.73 0.96
N LYS A 62 -0.83 5.39 1.09
CA LYS A 62 -0.33 4.03 0.81
C LYS A 62 -1.03 2.96 1.64
N LYS A 63 -1.41 3.26 2.88
CA LYS A 63 -2.12 2.33 3.76
C LYS A 63 -3.55 2.08 3.31
N TYR A 64 -4.28 3.13 2.93
CA TYR A 64 -5.72 3.04 2.66
C TYR A 64 -6.06 2.79 1.19
N LEU A 65 -5.24 3.26 0.24
CA LEU A 65 -5.49 3.09 -1.18
C LEU A 65 -5.39 1.62 -1.64
N CYS A 66 -4.59 0.81 -0.93
CA CYS A 66 -4.47 -0.63 -1.18
C CYS A 66 -5.65 -1.45 -0.62
N VAL A 67 -6.52 -0.85 0.20
CA VAL A 67 -7.62 -1.57 0.83
C VAL A 67 -8.77 -1.70 -0.16
N MET A 68 -9.14 -2.93 -0.48
CA MET A 68 -10.30 -3.19 -1.33
C MET A 68 -11.58 -3.00 -0.52
N ALA A 69 -12.57 -2.31 -1.11
CA ALA A 69 -13.85 -2.04 -0.46
C ALA A 69 -14.76 -3.29 -0.36
N THR A 70 -14.41 -4.39 -1.03
CA THR A 70 -15.28 -5.58 -1.15
C THR A 70 -14.56 -6.86 -0.71
N SER A 71 -15.32 -7.86 -0.27
CA SER A 71 -14.85 -9.21 0.06
C SER A 71 -14.51 -10.06 -1.17
N VAL A 72 -14.85 -9.59 -2.38
CA VAL A 72 -14.65 -10.30 -3.66
C VAL A 72 -13.24 -10.87 -3.86
N PRO A 73 -12.13 -10.18 -3.50
CA PRO A 73 -10.78 -10.76 -3.61
C PRO A 73 -10.60 -11.98 -2.71
N CYS A 74 -11.10 -11.90 -1.47
CA CYS A 74 -11.07 -13.00 -0.52
C CYS A 74 -11.92 -14.18 -1.04
N GLU A 75 -13.09 -13.90 -1.59
CA GLU A 75 -13.97 -14.93 -2.20
C GLU A 75 -13.31 -15.60 -3.41
N ARG A 76 -12.58 -14.85 -4.25
CA ARG A 76 -11.80 -15.41 -5.37
C ARG A 76 -10.70 -16.35 -4.85
N VAL A 77 -9.97 -15.94 -3.83
CA VAL A 77 -8.95 -16.77 -3.18
C VAL A 77 -9.57 -18.02 -2.57
N PHE A 78 -10.70 -17.89 -1.87
CA PHE A 78 -11.42 -19.01 -1.27
C PHE A 78 -11.97 -19.97 -2.33
N SER A 79 -12.54 -19.46 -3.41
CA SER A 79 -13.04 -20.26 -4.54
C SER A 79 -11.90 -21.02 -5.23
N ALA A 80 -10.77 -20.37 -5.46
CA ALA A 80 -9.58 -21.01 -6.01
C ALA A 80 -9.04 -22.10 -5.07
N SER A 81 -9.02 -21.83 -3.76
CA SER A 81 -8.67 -22.81 -2.73
C SER A 81 -9.63 -24.00 -2.74
N GLY A 82 -10.94 -23.75 -2.85
CA GLY A 82 -11.96 -24.78 -2.97
C GLY A 82 -11.75 -25.66 -4.19
N ASN A 83 -11.38 -25.08 -5.34
CA ASN A 83 -11.03 -25.85 -6.53
C ASN A 83 -9.78 -26.72 -6.31
N ILE A 84 -8.72 -26.18 -5.71
CA ILE A 84 -7.49 -26.95 -5.44
C ILE A 84 -7.76 -28.09 -4.46
N ALA A 85 -8.58 -27.87 -3.43
CA ALA A 85 -8.94 -28.88 -2.44
C ALA A 85 -9.90 -29.95 -2.98
N ASN A 86 -10.87 -29.57 -3.82
CA ASN A 86 -11.89 -30.48 -4.36
C ASN A 86 -11.50 -31.14 -5.70
N CYS A 87 -10.34 -30.83 -6.29
CA CYS A 87 -9.80 -31.55 -7.44
C CYS A 87 -9.66 -33.04 -7.09
N LYS A 88 -10.63 -33.85 -7.58
CA LYS A 88 -10.81 -35.29 -7.35
C LYS A 88 -9.45 -36.00 -7.20
N ARG A 89 -9.16 -36.49 -5.98
CA ARG A 89 -8.02 -37.33 -5.56
C ARG A 89 -6.81 -36.64 -4.89
N SER A 90 -6.89 -35.36 -4.57
CA SER A 90 -5.81 -34.70 -3.81
C SER A 90 -6.16 -34.65 -2.32
N CYS A 91 -5.78 -35.66 -1.52
CA CYS A 91 -5.78 -35.56 -0.05
C CYS A 91 -4.66 -34.60 0.39
N LEU A 92 -4.80 -33.32 0.04
CA LEU A 92 -3.86 -32.28 0.39
C LEU A 92 -4.18 -31.83 1.82
N LEU A 93 -3.21 -32.01 2.71
CA LEU A 93 -3.26 -31.40 4.03
C LEU A 93 -3.35 -29.87 3.87
N GLY A 94 -4.13 -29.19 4.73
CA GLY A 94 -4.30 -27.73 4.69
C GLY A 94 -2.98 -26.96 4.70
N GLU A 95 -1.93 -27.53 5.30
CA GLU A 95 -0.56 -26.99 5.28
C GLU A 95 0.07 -26.90 3.89
N LYS A 96 -0.32 -27.75 2.94
CA LYS A 96 0.18 -27.72 1.56
C LYS A 96 -0.70 -26.85 0.65
N LEU A 97 -1.95 -26.63 1.04
CA LEU A 97 -2.93 -25.87 0.27
C LEU A 97 -2.52 -24.40 0.12
N HIS A 98 -2.11 -23.73 1.21
CA HIS A 98 -1.68 -22.33 1.12
C HIS A 98 -0.44 -22.14 0.24
N LYS A 99 0.50 -23.11 0.27
CA LYS A 99 1.69 -23.09 -0.60
C LYS A 99 1.28 -23.20 -2.06
N LEU A 100 0.42 -24.15 -2.40
CA LEU A 100 -0.08 -24.31 -3.76
C LEU A 100 -0.87 -23.08 -4.24
N LEU A 101 -1.70 -22.50 -3.37
CA LEU A 101 -2.44 -21.28 -3.67
C LEU A 101 -1.49 -20.10 -3.94
N PHE A 102 -0.45 -19.94 -3.13
CA PHE A 102 0.59 -18.94 -3.36
C PHE A 102 1.30 -19.16 -4.70
N LEU A 103 1.78 -20.38 -4.97
CA LEU A 103 2.43 -20.73 -6.24
C LEU A 103 1.53 -20.45 -7.45
N LYS A 104 0.21 -20.65 -7.31
CA LYS A 104 -0.78 -20.34 -8.35
C LYS A 104 -1.01 -18.84 -8.55
N SER A 105 -0.86 -18.03 -7.50
CA SER A 105 -0.99 -16.57 -7.59
C SER A 105 0.21 -15.85 -8.20
N VAL A 106 1.39 -16.48 -8.18
CA VAL A 106 2.61 -15.91 -8.75
C VAL A 106 2.57 -15.99 -10.27
N ASP A 107 2.91 -14.88 -10.92
CA ASP A 107 2.98 -14.78 -12.38
C ASP A 107 4.00 -15.78 -12.94
N LYS A 108 3.69 -16.34 -14.12
CA LYS A 108 4.54 -17.28 -14.83
C LYS A 108 5.88 -16.72 -15.25
N THR A 109 5.99 -15.40 -15.37
CA THR A 109 7.25 -14.69 -15.61
C THR A 109 8.32 -14.98 -14.55
N PHE A 110 7.92 -15.29 -13.30
CA PHE A 110 8.84 -15.65 -12.22
C PHE A 110 9.28 -17.12 -12.23
N TRP A 111 8.64 -17.99 -13.02
CA TRP A 111 8.93 -19.43 -13.08
C TRP A 111 10.07 -19.82 -14.03
N GLY A 112 10.78 -18.84 -14.60
CA GLY A 112 12.06 -19.09 -15.31
C GLY A 112 11.92 -19.84 -16.63
N HIS A 113 10.82 -19.68 -17.35
CA HIS A 113 10.71 -20.18 -18.72
C HIS A 113 11.20 -19.14 -19.74
N ASN A 114 12.19 -19.54 -20.55
CA ASN A 114 12.57 -18.91 -21.82
C ASN A 114 11.39 -18.85 -22.80
#